data_AF-Q46VQ0-F1
#
_entry.id   AF-Q46VQ0-F1
#
_cell.length_a   1.000
_cell.length_b   1.000
_cell.length_c   1.000
_cell.angle_alpha   90.00
_cell.angle_beta   90.00
_cell.angle_gamma   90.00
#
_symmetry.space_group_name_H-M   'P 1'
#
loop_
_entity.id
_entity.type
_entity.pdbx_description
1 polymer ?
#
loop_
_entity_poly.entity_id
_entity_poly.type
_entity_poly.pdbx_seq_one_letter_code
_entity_poly.pdbx_strand_id
1 'polypeptide(L)'
;MPPALTPPNRRRAPGSAPRRYVAGRAITGPQFDDGPLFQLPLMIISPPFLPQNGLTSTDPAKDDPMMDAVDQFELGHHGVYPIAFDRRWHCGTHLAPNDQTEPVRAIADGEVVAYRVSQKAISDGQTKRDGSPDLNSNIGFVLLKHKTDTGERRTITFYSLYMHLLDINNQQRIAPQPTNPPAVGTSSALPAWLLSPTDGVQAGGGKKVYRKDILGYWGHCHGQPHLHFEIFMTEEDFRAWFSQAGHTVQLGEKNPATPASKDYWGHSYFVIPGGEVIVSVPPGQDSSPYFPPLTAGALSAPNKLYVEAYFYKGQRYTRSWIEKNGKLEALTPAPVRDPYADYEYKLYQRATDLYPKCPSAGYELLRFGRVLNTELPTLSRAESRTWIAVTYDAGGAQGYIDISQDAIKKHLGCGLPVLHGLAED
;
A
#
# COMPACT_ATOMS: atom_id res chain seq x y z
N MET A 1 -50.63 -19.49 -60.23
CA MET A 1 -49.72 -18.78 -59.29
C MET A 1 -50.27 -17.38 -59.11
N PRO A 2 -50.45 -16.90 -57.87
CA PRO A 2 -51.41 -15.85 -57.58
C PRO A 2 -50.88 -14.45 -57.94
N PRO A 3 -51.78 -13.43 -57.98
CA PRO A 3 -51.54 -12.17 -58.68
C PRO A 3 -51.62 -10.90 -57.78
N ALA A 4 -51.28 -9.76 -58.38
CA ALA A 4 -52.01 -8.47 -58.32
C ALA A 4 -51.76 -7.38 -57.24
N LEU A 5 -51.89 -6.14 -57.74
CA LEU A 5 -52.59 -4.94 -57.21
C LEU A 5 -51.84 -3.84 -56.42
N THR A 6 -51.98 -2.62 -56.96
CA THR A 6 -51.82 -1.30 -56.34
C THR A 6 -53.05 -0.94 -55.45
N PRO A 7 -53.00 0.16 -54.64
CA PRO A 7 -53.35 0.25 -53.19
C PRO A 7 -54.83 0.70 -52.95
N PRO A 8 -55.32 1.18 -51.77
CA PRO A 8 -54.69 1.44 -50.45
C PRO A 8 -55.53 1.04 -49.20
N ASN A 9 -54.99 1.43 -48.02
CA ASN A 9 -55.69 2.01 -46.85
C ASN A 9 -55.78 1.15 -45.56
N ARG A 10 -55.01 1.54 -44.52
CA ARG A 10 -55.50 1.77 -43.14
C ARG A 10 -54.42 2.32 -42.18
N ARG A 11 -54.54 3.63 -41.92
CA ARG A 11 -54.50 4.38 -40.63
C ARG A 11 -53.50 4.02 -39.49
N ARG A 12 -52.81 5.11 -39.09
CA ARG A 12 -52.41 5.60 -37.73
C ARG A 12 -51.32 4.77 -37.00
N ALA A 13 -50.34 5.35 -36.29
CA ALA A 13 -50.16 6.67 -35.68
C ALA A 13 -48.65 7.02 -35.56
N PRO A 14 -48.26 8.27 -35.25
CA PRO A 14 -46.92 8.79 -35.48
C PRO A 14 -45.89 8.42 -34.41
N GLY A 15 -44.65 8.31 -34.85
CA GLY A 15 -43.47 8.21 -34.00
C GLY A 15 -43.27 9.44 -33.12
N SER A 16 -42.72 9.20 -31.94
CA SER A 16 -42.19 10.25 -31.07
C SER A 16 -40.67 10.07 -30.97
N ALA A 17 -39.95 11.10 -31.39
CA ALA A 17 -38.56 11.33 -30.99
C ALA A 17 -38.55 12.05 -29.61
N PRO A 18 -37.38 12.48 -29.14
CA PRO A 18 -36.58 11.89 -28.07
C PRO A 18 -36.96 12.42 -26.68
N ARG A 19 -36.84 11.59 -25.61
CA ARG A 19 -36.98 12.09 -24.23
C ARG A 19 -35.63 12.46 -23.62
N ARG A 20 -35.50 13.78 -23.46
CA ARG A 20 -34.61 14.49 -22.55
C ARG A 20 -34.68 13.89 -21.14
N TYR A 21 -33.52 13.72 -20.52
CA TYR A 21 -33.40 13.53 -19.07
C TYR A 21 -33.85 14.83 -18.39
N VAL A 22 -34.93 14.75 -17.60
CA VAL A 22 -35.43 15.83 -16.75
C VAL A 22 -34.99 15.55 -15.32
N ALA A 23 -34.39 16.55 -14.70
CA ALA A 23 -33.97 16.57 -13.32
C ALA A 23 -35.16 16.58 -12.34
N GLY A 24 -34.95 15.98 -11.16
CA GLY A 24 -35.54 16.43 -9.90
C GLY A 24 -36.58 15.50 -9.25
N ARG A 25 -36.19 14.86 -8.13
CA ARG A 25 -36.84 15.12 -6.84
C ARG A 25 -35.98 14.62 -5.68
N ALA A 26 -35.53 15.57 -4.86
CA ALA A 26 -34.88 15.33 -3.59
C ALA A 26 -35.87 14.68 -2.61
N ILE A 27 -35.41 13.62 -1.92
CA ILE A 27 -36.05 13.10 -0.71
C ILE A 27 -35.16 13.52 0.44
N THR A 28 -35.69 14.42 1.28
CA THR A 28 -35.05 14.96 2.48
C THR A 28 -35.06 13.90 3.60
N GLY A 29 -33.90 13.35 3.93
CA GLY A 29 -33.63 12.65 5.19
C GLY A 29 -33.13 13.62 6.27
N PRO A 30 -33.20 13.25 7.56
CA PRO A 30 -33.00 14.18 8.67
C PRO A 30 -31.55 14.65 8.77
N GLN A 31 -31.45 15.94 9.10
CA GLN A 31 -30.27 16.74 9.33
C GLN A 31 -29.54 16.25 10.60
N PHE A 32 -28.33 15.73 10.44
CA PHE A 32 -27.40 15.51 11.55
C PHE A 32 -26.53 16.76 11.68
N ASP A 33 -26.46 17.32 12.90
CA ASP A 33 -25.66 18.49 13.23
C ASP A 33 -24.17 18.27 12.89
N ASP A 34 -23.63 19.16 12.07
CA ASP A 34 -22.21 19.22 11.69
C ASP A 34 -21.35 19.75 12.85
N GLY A 35 -20.78 18.84 13.64
CA GLY A 35 -19.56 19.12 14.40
C GLY A 35 -18.33 19.18 13.46
N PRO A 36 -17.22 19.83 13.84
CA PRO A 36 -16.12 20.10 12.91
C PRO A 36 -15.41 18.79 12.51
N LEU A 37 -15.76 18.28 11.34
CA LEU A 37 -15.03 17.26 10.61
C LEU A 37 -13.66 17.81 10.20
N PHE A 38 -12.67 17.73 11.09
CA PHE A 38 -11.27 17.70 10.65
C PHE A 38 -10.90 16.26 10.29
N GLN A 39 -11.51 15.75 9.21
CA GLN A 39 -11.02 14.55 8.55
C GLN A 39 -10.16 15.04 7.38
N LEU A 40 -8.88 15.33 7.67
CA LEU A 40 -7.90 15.49 6.60
C LEU A 40 -7.86 14.17 5.82
N PRO A 41 -7.85 14.21 4.48
CA PRO A 41 -7.95 13.00 3.67
C PRO A 41 -6.80 12.05 4.00
N LEU A 42 -7.12 10.77 4.21
CA LEU A 42 -6.13 9.70 4.25
C LEU A 42 -5.32 9.75 2.95
N MET A 43 -4.03 10.06 3.04
CA MET A 43 -3.16 10.13 1.88
C MET A 43 -2.90 8.72 1.34
N ILE A 44 -3.33 8.49 0.10
CA ILE A 44 -3.02 7.26 -0.63
C ILE A 44 -1.69 7.48 -1.33
N ILE A 45 -0.77 6.53 -1.23
CA ILE A 45 0.46 6.51 -2.03
C ILE A 45 0.20 5.68 -3.29
N SER A 46 0.63 6.16 -4.44
CA SER A 46 0.64 5.43 -5.72
C SER A 46 2.06 5.28 -6.25
N PRO A 47 2.34 4.30 -7.10
CA PRO A 47 3.63 4.22 -7.77
C PRO A 47 3.91 5.45 -8.64
N PRO A 48 5.20 5.76 -8.92
CA PRO A 48 5.59 6.89 -9.77
C PRO A 48 5.27 6.66 -11.25
N PHE A 49 4.97 5.42 -11.65
CA PHE A 49 4.46 5.03 -12.97
C PHE A 49 3.15 4.29 -12.82
N LEU A 50 2.22 4.46 -13.78
CA LEU A 50 0.95 3.73 -13.75
C LEU A 50 1.01 2.57 -14.75
N PRO A 51 1.25 1.33 -14.31
CA PRO A 51 1.12 0.18 -15.19
C PRO A 51 -0.32 0.02 -15.68
N GLN A 52 -0.55 -0.94 -16.58
CA GLN A 52 -1.81 -1.13 -17.27
C GLN A 52 -3.04 -1.08 -16.34
N ASN A 53 -4.10 -0.40 -16.78
CA ASN A 53 -5.33 -0.28 -15.97
C ASN A 53 -5.97 -1.66 -15.70
N GLY A 54 -6.51 -1.82 -14.49
CA GLY A 54 -7.33 -2.98 -14.13
C GLY A 54 -6.54 -4.23 -13.72
N LEU A 55 -5.27 -4.08 -13.33
CA LEU A 55 -4.51 -5.18 -12.73
C LEU A 55 -5.24 -5.72 -11.50
N THR A 56 -5.47 -7.03 -11.51
CA THR A 56 -6.03 -7.76 -10.38
C THR A 56 -5.23 -9.04 -10.20
N SER A 57 -5.05 -9.46 -8.95
CA SER A 57 -4.47 -10.75 -8.62
C SER A 57 -5.55 -11.66 -8.04
N THR A 58 -5.46 -12.97 -8.24
CA THR A 58 -6.19 -13.96 -7.44
C THR A 58 -5.27 -14.72 -6.49
N ASP A 59 -3.97 -14.45 -6.57
CA ASP A 59 -2.94 -15.01 -5.71
C ASP A 59 -2.89 -14.22 -4.40
N PRO A 60 -3.20 -14.84 -3.25
CA PRO A 60 -3.18 -14.16 -1.95
C PRO A 60 -1.77 -13.78 -1.49
N ALA A 61 -0.72 -14.24 -2.17
CA ALA A 61 0.64 -13.77 -1.93
C ALA A 61 0.93 -12.42 -2.62
N LYS A 62 0.04 -11.97 -3.51
CA LYS A 62 0.15 -10.79 -4.38
C LYS A 62 -1.04 -9.88 -4.16
N ASP A 63 -1.05 -9.20 -3.01
CA ASP A 63 -2.16 -8.37 -2.57
C ASP A 63 -2.19 -6.98 -3.22
N ASP A 64 -1.04 -6.48 -3.69
CA ASP A 64 -0.90 -5.25 -4.48
C ASP A 64 -0.39 -5.52 -5.91
N PRO A 65 -1.25 -5.96 -6.84
CA PRO A 65 -0.86 -6.25 -8.23
C PRO A 65 -0.39 -5.01 -9.01
N MET A 66 -0.68 -3.81 -8.51
CA MET A 66 -0.19 -2.56 -9.11
C MET A 66 1.29 -2.38 -8.79
N MET A 67 1.69 -2.59 -7.53
CA MET A 67 3.10 -2.55 -7.13
C MET A 67 3.89 -3.73 -7.71
N ASP A 68 3.34 -4.94 -7.74
CA ASP A 68 3.99 -6.10 -8.39
C ASP A 68 4.41 -5.83 -9.85
N ALA A 69 3.60 -5.05 -10.58
CA ALA A 69 3.88 -4.67 -11.95
C ALA A 69 4.94 -3.58 -12.04
N VAL A 70 5.01 -2.68 -11.05
CA VAL A 70 6.03 -1.64 -10.95
C VAL A 70 7.37 -2.23 -10.56
N ASP A 71 7.39 -3.29 -9.74
CA ASP A 71 8.62 -4.01 -9.39
C ASP A 71 9.33 -4.56 -10.63
N GLN A 72 8.57 -4.91 -11.69
CA GLN A 72 9.16 -5.34 -12.96
C GLN A 72 9.88 -4.22 -13.73
N PHE A 73 9.68 -2.96 -13.34
CA PHE A 73 10.42 -1.82 -13.90
C PHE A 73 11.78 -1.63 -13.22
N GLU A 74 12.04 -2.29 -12.10
CA GLU A 74 13.32 -2.14 -11.40
C GLU A 74 14.47 -2.75 -12.21
N LEU A 75 15.52 -1.95 -12.42
CA LEU A 75 16.73 -2.40 -13.09
C LEU A 75 17.65 -3.14 -12.11
N GLY A 76 17.42 -4.44 -11.94
CA GLY A 76 18.20 -5.29 -11.01
C GLY A 76 19.73 -5.34 -11.25
N HIS A 77 20.23 -4.81 -12.37
CA HIS A 77 21.66 -4.76 -12.70
C HIS A 77 22.27 -3.35 -12.60
N HIS A 78 21.47 -2.32 -12.29
CA HIS A 78 21.92 -0.94 -12.24
C HIS A 78 21.27 -0.24 -11.04
N GLY A 79 22.00 -0.12 -9.93
CA GLY A 79 21.57 0.61 -8.72
C GLY A 79 20.29 0.06 -8.06
N VAL A 80 20.46 -0.92 -7.16
CA VAL A 80 19.37 -1.50 -6.35
C VAL A 80 19.50 -0.99 -4.93
N TYR A 81 18.37 -0.65 -4.30
CA TYR A 81 18.36 -0.27 -2.89
C TYR A 81 18.66 -1.48 -1.99
N PRO A 82 19.42 -1.35 -0.88
CA PRO A 82 20.17 -0.18 -0.44
C PRO A 82 21.63 -0.18 -0.92
N ILE A 83 22.08 -1.26 -1.56
CA ILE A 83 23.47 -1.45 -2.01
C ILE A 83 23.48 -1.77 -3.49
N ALA A 84 24.08 -0.88 -4.29
CA ALA A 84 24.20 -1.05 -5.72
C ALA A 84 25.15 -2.21 -6.10
N PHE A 85 25.13 -2.60 -7.38
CA PHE A 85 25.97 -3.67 -7.94
C PHE A 85 27.48 -3.45 -7.70
N ASP A 86 27.91 -2.21 -7.52
CA ASP A 86 29.31 -1.81 -7.25
C ASP A 86 29.63 -1.70 -5.75
N ARG A 87 28.72 -2.18 -4.88
CA ARG A 87 28.82 -2.21 -3.41
C ARG A 87 28.82 -0.84 -2.74
N ARG A 88 28.31 0.19 -3.43
CA ARG A 88 28.08 1.51 -2.84
C ARG A 88 26.65 1.63 -2.31
N TRP A 89 26.48 2.50 -1.33
CA TRP A 89 25.17 2.91 -0.85
C TRP A 89 24.37 3.52 -2.00
N HIS A 90 23.13 3.06 -2.16
CA HIS A 90 22.19 3.52 -3.16
C HIS A 90 20.87 3.84 -2.47
N CYS A 91 20.50 5.12 -2.44
CA CYS A 91 19.42 5.63 -1.60
C CYS A 91 18.01 5.46 -2.20
N GLY A 92 17.92 4.92 -3.42
CA GLY A 92 16.67 4.74 -4.15
C GLY A 92 16.66 3.52 -5.04
N THR A 93 15.69 3.49 -5.94
CA THR A 93 15.56 2.47 -6.98
C THR A 93 15.63 3.12 -8.37
N HIS A 94 16.09 2.36 -9.36
CA HIS A 94 16.03 2.74 -10.77
C HIS A 94 14.85 2.04 -11.45
N LEU A 95 13.89 2.83 -11.92
CA LEU A 95 12.68 2.35 -12.58
C LEU A 95 12.71 2.71 -14.07
N ALA A 96 12.53 1.70 -14.93
CA ALA A 96 12.51 1.84 -16.38
C ALA A 96 11.24 1.15 -16.94
N PRO A 97 10.13 1.90 -17.13
CA PRO A 97 8.95 1.34 -17.77
C PRO A 97 9.25 1.03 -19.25
N ASN A 98 8.44 0.14 -19.84
CA ASN A 98 8.65 -0.30 -21.23
C ASN A 98 8.40 0.80 -22.28
N ASP A 99 7.67 1.87 -21.92
CA ASP A 99 7.30 2.95 -22.83
C ASP A 99 7.94 4.27 -22.37
N GLN A 100 8.75 4.86 -23.24
CA GLN A 100 9.40 6.16 -23.02
C GLN A 100 8.38 7.31 -22.87
N THR A 101 7.16 7.13 -23.37
CA THR A 101 6.05 8.07 -23.22
C THR A 101 5.26 7.91 -21.92
N GLU A 102 5.55 6.89 -21.09
CA GLU A 102 4.93 6.76 -19.77
C GLU A 102 5.41 7.91 -18.86
N PRO A 103 4.51 8.78 -18.40
CA PRO A 103 4.87 9.93 -17.59
C PRO A 103 5.24 9.53 -16.16
N VAL A 104 6.23 10.22 -15.60
CA VAL A 104 6.56 10.18 -14.16
C VAL A 104 5.50 10.98 -13.40
N ARG A 105 4.98 10.42 -12.30
CA ARG A 105 3.86 11.00 -11.56
C ARG A 105 4.15 11.17 -10.08
N ALA A 106 3.52 12.18 -9.48
CA ALA A 106 3.52 12.36 -8.04
C ALA A 106 2.87 11.15 -7.35
N ILE A 107 3.58 10.57 -6.39
CA ILE A 107 3.11 9.38 -5.65
C ILE A 107 2.00 9.73 -4.67
N ALA A 108 1.96 10.98 -4.22
CA ALA A 108 1.03 11.50 -3.22
C ALA A 108 0.91 13.02 -3.34
N ASP A 109 -0.12 13.59 -2.71
CA ASP A 109 -0.26 15.03 -2.59
C ASP A 109 0.94 15.62 -1.84
N GLY A 110 1.43 16.77 -2.27
CA GLY A 110 2.62 17.35 -1.66
C GLY A 110 2.92 18.78 -2.06
N GLU A 111 3.92 19.32 -1.38
CA GLU A 111 4.52 20.63 -1.67
C GLU A 111 5.86 20.42 -2.35
N VAL A 112 6.14 21.21 -3.38
CA VAL A 112 7.44 21.19 -4.03
C VAL A 112 8.46 21.83 -3.09
N VAL A 113 9.53 21.11 -2.77
CA VAL A 113 10.65 21.64 -1.98
C VAL A 113 11.66 22.30 -2.91
N ALA A 114 12.09 21.55 -3.93
CA ALA A 114 13.05 22.00 -4.93
C ALA A 114 12.84 21.28 -6.26
N TYR A 115 13.27 21.89 -7.36
CA TYR A 115 13.22 21.27 -8.67
C TYR A 115 14.28 21.86 -9.61
N ARG A 116 14.54 21.14 -10.71
CA ARG A 116 15.34 21.61 -11.84
C ARG A 116 14.73 21.12 -13.13
N VAL A 117 14.59 22.01 -14.12
CA VAL A 117 14.19 21.67 -15.48
C VAL A 117 15.34 21.98 -16.42
N SER A 118 15.78 21.02 -17.21
CA SER A 118 16.93 21.17 -18.09
C SER A 118 16.49 21.34 -19.54
N GLN A 119 17.12 22.27 -20.27
CA GLN A 119 16.86 22.42 -21.70
C GLN A 119 17.39 21.23 -22.51
N LYS A 120 18.55 20.69 -22.11
CA LYS A 120 19.26 19.56 -22.73
C LYS A 120 19.95 18.70 -21.68
N ALA A 121 20.26 17.45 -22.02
CA ALA A 121 21.15 16.60 -21.25
C ALA A 121 22.58 17.17 -21.17
N ILE A 122 23.36 16.68 -20.20
CA ILE A 122 24.79 16.97 -20.02
C ILE A 122 25.64 15.74 -20.33
N SER A 123 26.94 15.96 -20.46
CA SER A 123 27.93 14.89 -20.61
C SER A 123 28.50 14.50 -19.25
N ASP A 124 28.73 13.20 -19.06
CA ASP A 124 29.48 12.62 -17.96
C ASP A 124 31.00 12.64 -18.17
N GLY A 125 31.48 13.29 -19.24
CA GLY A 125 32.87 13.34 -19.64
C GLY A 125 33.22 12.40 -20.81
N GLN A 126 32.29 11.54 -21.23
CA GLN A 126 32.47 10.74 -22.44
C GLN A 126 32.33 11.59 -23.72
N THR A 127 33.04 11.19 -24.76
CA THR A 127 32.97 11.81 -26.09
C THR A 127 32.46 10.82 -27.12
N LYS A 128 31.69 11.31 -28.08
CA LYS A 128 31.28 10.55 -29.26
C LYS A 128 32.48 10.29 -30.18
N ARG A 129 32.27 9.46 -31.21
CA ARG A 129 33.30 9.15 -32.22
C ARG A 129 33.83 10.37 -32.98
N ASP A 130 33.04 11.43 -33.06
CA ASP A 130 33.42 12.70 -33.71
C ASP A 130 34.15 13.68 -32.77
N GLY A 131 34.44 13.28 -31.52
CA GLY A 131 35.11 14.09 -30.51
C GLY A 131 34.20 15.07 -29.77
N SER A 132 32.91 15.16 -30.13
CA SER A 132 31.95 15.98 -29.40
C SER A 132 31.56 15.34 -28.05
N PRO A 133 31.22 16.12 -27.01
CA PRO A 133 30.73 15.56 -25.75
C PRO A 133 29.46 14.73 -25.95
N ASP A 134 29.40 13.57 -25.33
CA ASP A 134 28.21 12.74 -25.35
C ASP A 134 27.21 13.21 -24.28
N LEU A 135 26.05 13.72 -24.70
CA LEU A 135 25.03 14.26 -23.80
C LEU A 135 24.13 13.12 -23.29
N ASN A 136 24.65 12.33 -22.35
CA ASN A 136 24.09 11.05 -21.93
C ASN A 136 23.43 11.07 -20.54
N SER A 137 23.35 12.24 -19.90
CA SER A 137 22.85 12.37 -18.53
C SER A 137 21.85 13.52 -18.38
N ASN A 138 20.63 13.19 -17.99
CA ASN A 138 19.59 14.14 -17.62
C ASN A 138 19.71 14.52 -16.15
N ILE A 139 19.67 15.82 -15.86
CA ILE A 139 19.82 16.37 -14.50
C ILE A 139 18.55 17.06 -13.99
N GLY A 140 17.43 16.90 -14.71
CA GLY A 140 16.14 17.35 -14.24
C GLY A 140 15.70 16.54 -13.02
N PHE A 141 15.08 17.21 -12.05
CA PHE A 141 14.52 16.53 -10.88
C PHE A 141 13.38 17.32 -10.24
N VAL A 142 12.57 16.62 -9.44
CA VAL A 142 11.57 17.22 -8.54
C VAL A 142 11.73 16.57 -7.17
N LEU A 143 11.77 17.39 -6.12
CA LEU A 143 11.73 16.97 -4.72
C LEU A 143 10.42 17.45 -4.09
N LEU A 144 9.64 16.51 -3.56
CA LEU A 144 8.37 16.77 -2.91
C LEU A 144 8.46 16.51 -1.42
N LYS A 145 7.71 17.30 -0.64
CA LYS A 145 7.41 17.07 0.76
C LYS A 145 5.94 16.67 0.90
N HIS A 146 5.70 15.59 1.59
CA HIS A 146 4.39 15.03 1.87
C HIS A 146 4.12 15.09 3.36
N LYS A 147 2.86 15.31 3.72
CA LYS A 147 2.42 15.36 5.11
C LYS A 147 1.01 14.79 5.20
N THR A 148 0.82 13.75 6.00
CA THR A 148 -0.50 13.13 6.23
C THR A 148 -0.71 12.76 7.68
N ASP A 149 -1.96 12.90 8.14
CA ASP A 149 -2.39 12.36 9.44
C ASP A 149 -2.40 10.83 9.38
N THR A 150 -1.96 10.20 10.46
CA THR A 150 -1.90 8.73 10.63
C THR A 150 -2.66 8.30 11.88
N GLY A 151 -3.79 8.92 12.19
CA GLY A 151 -4.57 8.60 13.39
C GLY A 151 -3.95 9.11 14.68
N GLU A 152 -4.74 9.09 15.77
CA GLU A 152 -4.32 9.52 17.12
C GLU A 152 -3.58 10.87 17.20
N ARG A 153 -3.93 11.82 16.31
CA ARG A 153 -3.27 13.14 16.19
C ARG A 153 -1.78 13.04 15.84
N ARG A 154 -1.38 11.97 15.16
CA ARG A 154 -0.03 11.76 14.65
C ARG A 154 0.02 12.15 13.20
N THR A 155 1.15 12.71 12.80
CA THR A 155 1.35 13.16 11.42
C THR A 155 2.70 12.66 10.94
N ILE A 156 2.70 11.93 9.83
CA ILE A 156 3.93 11.51 9.17
C ILE A 156 4.31 12.55 8.12
N THR A 157 5.60 12.90 8.10
CA THR A 157 6.19 13.78 7.09
C THR A 157 7.29 13.00 6.38
N PHE A 158 7.20 12.91 5.06
CA PHE A 158 8.18 12.21 4.24
C PHE A 158 8.39 12.97 2.93
N TYR A 159 9.41 12.59 2.17
CA TYR A 159 9.81 13.24 0.94
C TYR A 159 9.88 12.20 -0.16
N SER A 160 9.66 12.63 -1.39
CA SER A 160 9.93 11.83 -2.58
C SER A 160 10.79 12.61 -3.56
N LEU A 161 11.81 11.95 -4.10
CA LEU A 161 12.77 12.55 -5.04
C LEU A 161 12.72 11.80 -6.36
N TYR A 162 12.51 12.54 -7.45
CA TYR A 162 12.42 12.04 -8.82
C TYR A 162 13.57 12.63 -9.62
N MET A 163 14.59 11.84 -9.95
CA MET A 163 15.78 12.32 -10.66
C MET A 163 15.89 11.73 -12.07
N HIS A 164 16.77 12.33 -12.86
CA HIS A 164 16.97 11.99 -14.28
C HIS A 164 15.72 12.26 -15.13
N LEU A 165 14.93 13.27 -14.77
CA LEU A 165 13.82 13.73 -15.60
C LEU A 165 14.34 14.26 -16.95
N LEU A 166 13.68 13.83 -18.02
CA LEU A 166 14.01 14.12 -19.40
C LEU A 166 14.06 15.64 -19.65
N ASP A 167 15.01 16.06 -20.50
CA ASP A 167 15.17 17.46 -20.88
C ASP A 167 14.08 17.93 -21.86
N ILE A 168 13.85 19.24 -21.92
CA ILE A 168 12.80 19.85 -22.74
C ILE A 168 12.94 19.48 -24.23
N ASN A 169 14.16 19.46 -24.78
CA ASN A 169 14.35 19.16 -26.20
C ASN A 169 13.88 17.75 -26.55
N ASN A 170 14.22 16.77 -25.72
CA ASN A 170 13.80 15.38 -25.95
C ASN A 170 12.33 15.16 -25.57
N GLN A 171 11.83 15.81 -24.51
CA GLN A 171 10.42 15.74 -24.12
C GLN A 171 9.50 16.20 -25.25
N GLN A 172 9.81 17.32 -25.92
CA GLN A 172 9.00 17.84 -27.03
C GLN A 172 8.88 16.86 -28.20
N ARG A 173 9.81 15.92 -28.35
CA ARG A 173 9.79 14.91 -29.42
C ARG A 173 8.86 13.74 -29.13
N ILE A 174 8.72 13.37 -27.85
CA ILE A 174 7.93 12.20 -27.43
C ILE A 174 6.55 12.58 -26.90
N ALA A 175 6.42 13.79 -26.34
CA ALA A 175 5.20 14.34 -25.78
C ALA A 175 5.14 15.85 -26.02
N PRO A 176 4.73 16.29 -27.24
CA PRO A 176 4.54 17.70 -27.55
C PRO A 176 3.57 18.35 -26.55
N GLN A 177 3.99 19.48 -25.98
CA GLN A 177 3.25 20.15 -24.92
C GLN A 177 2.25 21.15 -25.50
N PRO A 178 1.10 21.37 -24.84
CA PRO A 178 0.12 22.35 -25.30
C PRO A 178 0.70 23.76 -25.29
N THR A 179 0.24 24.61 -26.20
CA THR A 179 0.65 26.03 -26.27
C THR A 179 0.29 26.82 -25.01
N ASN A 180 -0.80 26.43 -24.34
CA ASN A 180 -1.25 27.00 -23.07
C ASN A 180 -1.29 25.91 -21.99
N PRO A 181 -0.16 25.60 -21.34
CA PRO A 181 -0.12 24.62 -20.28
C PRO A 181 -0.85 25.13 -19.03
N PRO A 182 -1.43 24.22 -18.22
CA PRO A 182 -2.12 24.62 -17.01
C PRO A 182 -1.13 25.20 -15.98
N ALA A 183 -1.61 26.12 -15.13
CA ALA A 183 -0.80 26.68 -14.04
C ALA A 183 -0.48 25.63 -12.95
N VAL A 184 -1.38 24.67 -12.77
CA VAL A 184 -1.28 23.54 -11.84
C VAL A 184 -1.22 22.25 -12.65
N GLY A 185 -0.43 21.28 -12.18
CA GLY A 185 -0.30 19.99 -12.86
C GLY A 185 -1.62 19.22 -12.84
N THR A 186 -1.74 18.25 -13.75
CA THR A 186 -2.84 17.29 -13.72
C THR A 186 -2.32 15.89 -14.05
N SER A 187 -3.18 14.88 -13.94
CA SER A 187 -2.87 13.53 -14.41
C SER A 187 -2.68 13.41 -15.93
N SER A 188 -2.90 14.46 -16.71
CA SER A 188 -2.80 14.45 -18.17
C SER A 188 -1.98 15.59 -18.76
N ALA A 189 -1.49 16.53 -17.95
CA ALA A 189 -0.71 17.67 -18.42
C ALA A 189 0.31 18.14 -17.39
N LEU A 190 1.50 18.48 -17.87
CA LEU A 190 2.53 19.15 -17.08
C LEU A 190 2.13 20.58 -16.75
N PRO A 191 2.41 21.08 -15.55
CA PRO A 191 2.26 22.49 -15.23
C PRO A 191 3.30 23.35 -15.95
N ALA A 192 2.96 24.61 -16.21
CA ALA A 192 3.83 25.56 -16.91
C ALA A 192 5.26 25.67 -16.33
N TRP A 193 5.40 25.54 -15.00
CA TRP A 193 6.71 25.65 -14.32
C TRP A 193 7.64 24.44 -14.55
N LEU A 194 7.11 23.31 -15.02
CA LEU A 194 7.90 22.15 -15.46
C LEU A 194 8.22 22.16 -16.96
N LEU A 195 7.76 23.18 -17.69
CA LEU A 195 7.91 23.29 -19.14
C LEU A 195 8.90 24.38 -19.58
N SER A 196 9.51 25.07 -18.61
CA SER A 196 10.51 26.11 -18.86
C SER A 196 11.83 25.72 -18.20
N PRO A 197 12.98 25.85 -18.89
CA PRO A 197 14.27 25.51 -18.30
C PRO A 197 14.56 26.45 -17.13
N THR A 198 15.19 25.91 -16.08
CA THR A 198 15.58 26.68 -14.90
C THR A 198 17.07 27.01 -14.94
N ASP A 199 17.44 28.15 -14.33
CA ASP A 199 18.85 28.45 -14.05
C ASP A 199 19.26 27.77 -12.74
N GLY A 200 19.72 26.52 -12.85
CA GLY A 200 20.07 25.69 -11.70
C GLY A 200 18.84 25.20 -10.90
N VAL A 201 19.05 24.96 -9.60
CA VAL A 201 17.99 24.49 -8.69
C VAL A 201 17.08 25.65 -8.30
N GLN A 202 15.78 25.45 -8.37
CA GLN A 202 14.77 26.40 -7.92
C GLN A 202 14.10 25.89 -6.65
N ALA A 203 13.84 26.79 -5.71
CA ALA A 203 12.95 26.49 -4.58
C ALA A 203 11.52 26.31 -5.09
N GLY A 204 10.75 25.43 -4.45
CA GLY A 204 9.38 25.16 -4.90
C GLY A 204 8.45 26.37 -4.80
N GLY A 205 8.69 27.28 -3.85
CA GLY A 205 7.98 28.57 -3.77
C GLY A 205 6.47 28.41 -3.57
N GLY A 206 6.06 27.50 -2.68
CA GLY A 206 4.64 27.24 -2.36
C GLY A 206 3.86 26.47 -3.42
N LYS A 207 4.51 25.98 -4.48
CA LYS A 207 3.87 25.12 -5.48
C LYS A 207 3.41 23.82 -4.83
N LYS A 208 2.22 23.38 -5.25
CA LYS A 208 1.61 22.12 -4.82
C LYS A 208 1.48 21.19 -6.02
N VAL A 209 1.56 19.91 -5.74
CA VAL A 209 1.26 18.83 -6.67
C VAL A 209 0.26 17.89 -6.00
N TYR A 210 -0.63 17.34 -6.80
CA TYR A 210 -1.58 16.34 -6.35
C TYR A 210 -1.15 14.97 -6.83
N ARG A 211 -1.58 13.95 -6.11
CA ARG A 211 -1.33 12.55 -6.44
C ARG A 211 -1.74 12.26 -7.88
N LYS A 212 -0.83 11.61 -8.63
CA LYS A 212 -0.91 11.29 -10.07
C LYS A 212 -0.66 12.45 -11.03
N ASP A 213 -0.43 13.68 -10.55
CA ASP A 213 0.02 14.77 -11.41
C ASP A 213 1.31 14.37 -12.12
N ILE A 214 1.41 14.71 -13.40
CA ILE A 214 2.63 14.47 -14.17
C ILE A 214 3.73 15.43 -13.67
N LEU A 215 4.91 14.87 -13.38
CA LEU A 215 6.11 15.59 -12.95
C LEU A 215 7.17 15.66 -14.04
N GLY A 216 7.05 14.83 -15.08
CA GLY A 216 7.95 14.82 -16.23
C GLY A 216 7.89 13.49 -16.95
N TYR A 217 8.92 13.24 -17.75
CA TYR A 217 9.18 11.96 -18.38
C TYR A 217 10.55 11.48 -17.89
N TRP A 218 10.75 10.18 -17.81
CA TRP A 218 11.99 9.58 -17.34
C TRP A 218 13.07 9.71 -18.42
N GLY A 219 14.31 9.90 -18.00
CA GLY A 219 15.43 10.21 -18.89
C GLY A 219 16.56 9.20 -18.73
N HIS A 220 17.80 9.70 -18.83
CA HIS A 220 19.00 8.88 -18.79
C HIS A 220 19.97 9.34 -17.72
N CYS A 221 20.78 8.43 -17.21
CA CYS A 221 21.97 8.74 -16.43
C CYS A 221 23.12 7.85 -16.90
N HIS A 222 24.25 8.45 -17.26
CA HIS A 222 25.41 7.74 -17.82
C HIS A 222 25.04 6.82 -19.01
N GLY A 223 24.10 7.28 -19.85
CA GLY A 223 23.60 6.54 -21.00
C GLY A 223 22.58 5.44 -20.70
N GLN A 224 22.26 5.17 -19.43
CA GLN A 224 21.24 4.20 -19.04
C GLN A 224 19.87 4.88 -18.90
N PRO A 225 18.80 4.38 -19.57
CA PRO A 225 17.47 4.95 -19.48
C PRO A 225 16.78 4.50 -18.18
N HIS A 226 16.47 5.43 -17.27
CA HIS A 226 15.71 5.17 -16.04
C HIS A 226 15.28 6.46 -15.33
N LEU A 227 14.31 6.33 -14.45
CA LEU A 227 14.05 7.25 -13.34
C LEU A 227 14.82 6.77 -12.10
N HIS A 228 15.55 7.65 -11.42
CA HIS A 228 15.99 7.36 -10.05
C HIS A 228 14.97 7.92 -9.07
N PHE A 229 14.47 7.08 -8.18
CA PHE A 229 13.36 7.40 -7.30
C PHE A 229 13.67 7.04 -5.84
N GLU A 230 13.45 7.99 -4.94
CA GLU A 230 13.64 7.81 -3.50
C GLU A 230 12.38 8.21 -2.72
N ILE A 231 12.13 7.52 -1.61
CA ILE A 231 11.23 7.96 -0.54
C ILE A 231 12.02 7.96 0.76
N PHE A 232 12.04 9.09 1.45
CA PHE A 232 12.84 9.23 2.67
C PHE A 232 12.21 10.21 3.66
N MET A 233 12.75 10.25 4.87
CA MET A 233 12.42 11.23 5.90
C MET A 233 13.69 11.96 6.31
N THR A 234 13.56 13.20 6.77
CA THR A 234 14.65 13.82 7.54
C THR A 234 14.78 13.10 8.88
N GLU A 235 15.93 13.20 9.53
CA GLU A 235 16.12 12.62 10.87
C GLU A 235 15.11 13.21 11.89
N GLU A 236 14.82 14.51 11.80
CA GLU A 236 13.82 15.18 12.63
C GLU A 236 12.42 14.60 12.41
N ASP A 237 11.98 14.53 11.14
CA ASP A 237 10.66 14.01 10.77
C ASP A 237 10.52 12.52 11.15
N PHE A 238 11.59 11.74 11.00
CA PHE A 238 11.65 10.34 11.42
C PHE A 238 11.44 10.21 12.94
N ARG A 239 12.21 10.95 13.75
CA ARG A 239 12.10 10.92 15.22
C ARG A 239 10.74 11.42 15.68
N ALA A 240 10.21 12.46 15.05
CA ALA A 240 8.91 13.03 15.37
C ALA A 240 7.77 12.01 15.25
N TRP A 241 7.86 11.06 14.30
CA TRP A 241 6.85 10.01 14.13
C TRP A 241 7.19 8.70 14.85
N PHE A 242 8.39 8.15 14.64
CA PHE A 242 8.77 6.82 15.14
C PHE A 242 9.17 6.82 16.62
N SER A 243 9.62 7.94 17.17
CA SER A 243 10.08 8.05 18.55
C SER A 243 9.15 8.88 19.44
N GLN A 244 7.91 9.12 19.00
CA GLN A 244 6.92 9.88 19.76
C GLN A 244 6.59 9.17 21.08
N ALA A 245 6.61 9.89 22.19
CA ALA A 245 6.21 9.35 23.49
C ALA A 245 4.75 8.85 23.44
N GLY A 246 4.51 7.65 23.98
CA GLY A 246 3.19 6.99 23.92
C GLY A 246 2.92 6.21 22.63
N HIS A 247 3.67 6.47 21.56
CA HIS A 247 3.53 5.79 20.26
C HIS A 247 4.87 5.34 19.68
N THR A 248 5.87 5.12 20.54
CA THR A 248 7.21 4.73 20.13
C THR A 248 7.16 3.42 19.37
N VAL A 249 7.65 3.45 18.14
CA VAL A 249 7.80 2.26 17.31
C VAL A 249 9.05 1.53 17.77
N GLN A 250 8.91 0.25 18.07
CA GLN A 250 9.97 -0.58 18.66
C GLN A 250 10.91 -1.12 17.58
N LEU A 251 11.47 -0.22 16.76
CA LEU A 251 12.41 -0.57 15.69
C LEU A 251 13.69 -1.18 16.28
N GLY A 252 14.07 -2.38 15.83
CA GLY A 252 15.26 -3.08 16.29
C GLY A 252 15.17 -3.69 17.70
N GLU A 253 14.02 -3.59 18.37
CA GLU A 253 13.80 -4.25 19.66
C GLU A 253 13.68 -5.76 19.47
N LYS A 254 14.43 -6.54 20.25
CA LYS A 254 14.47 -8.00 20.14
C LYS A 254 13.22 -8.66 20.72
N ASN A 255 12.63 -8.04 21.75
CA ASN A 255 11.41 -8.53 22.39
C ASN A 255 10.38 -7.41 22.50
N PRO A 256 9.76 -7.00 21.37
CA PRO A 256 8.85 -5.87 21.38
C PRO A 256 7.61 -6.19 22.23
N ALA A 257 7.14 -5.21 22.99
CA ALA A 257 5.89 -5.28 23.72
C ALA A 257 4.69 -4.95 22.81
N THR A 258 3.49 -5.40 23.18
CA THR A 258 2.27 -4.94 22.50
C THR A 258 2.09 -3.43 22.69
N PRO A 259 1.96 -2.64 21.62
CA PRO A 259 1.81 -1.19 21.74
C PRO A 259 0.54 -0.82 22.54
N ALA A 260 0.57 0.23 23.35
CA ALA A 260 -0.63 0.73 24.02
C ALA A 260 -1.52 1.60 23.10
N SER A 261 -0.97 2.04 21.97
CA SER A 261 -1.65 2.85 20.95
C SER A 261 -2.82 2.10 20.32
N LYS A 262 -3.89 2.84 20.01
CA LYS A 262 -5.09 2.33 19.32
C LYS A 262 -4.96 2.34 17.81
N ASP A 263 -3.87 2.89 17.30
CA ASP A 263 -3.60 2.89 15.87
C ASP A 263 -3.40 1.46 15.35
N TYR A 264 -3.89 1.22 14.13
CA TYR A 264 -3.82 -0.04 13.42
C TYR A 264 -3.36 0.20 11.97
N TRP A 265 -2.25 -0.42 11.58
CA TRP A 265 -1.67 -0.28 10.24
C TRP A 265 -1.27 -1.64 9.69
N GLY A 266 -1.67 -1.92 8.45
CA GLY A 266 -1.28 -3.13 7.72
C GLY A 266 -1.79 -4.42 8.34
N HIS A 267 -0.92 -5.42 8.38
CA HIS A 267 -1.23 -6.76 8.86
C HIS A 267 -1.13 -6.85 10.38
N SER A 268 -1.81 -7.85 10.96
CA SER A 268 -1.69 -8.19 12.37
C SER A 268 -0.57 -9.21 12.55
N TYR A 269 0.26 -9.05 13.57
CA TYR A 269 1.34 -9.98 13.89
C TYR A 269 1.21 -10.49 15.32
N PHE A 270 1.39 -11.79 15.51
CA PHE A 270 1.32 -12.46 16.81
C PHE A 270 2.66 -13.14 17.10
N VAL A 271 3.27 -12.80 18.24
CA VAL A 271 4.44 -13.49 18.79
C VAL A 271 3.95 -14.43 19.89
N ILE A 272 3.97 -15.71 19.60
CA ILE A 272 3.46 -16.79 20.43
C ILE A 272 4.66 -17.49 21.08
N PRO A 273 4.80 -17.46 22.41
CA PRO A 273 5.86 -18.18 23.09
C PRO A 273 5.64 -19.70 23.02
N GLY A 274 6.71 -20.46 23.18
CA GLY A 274 6.64 -21.91 23.32
C GLY A 274 5.92 -22.34 24.60
N GLY A 275 5.38 -23.55 24.60
CA GLY A 275 4.57 -24.09 25.70
C GLY A 275 3.09 -23.76 25.60
N GLU A 276 2.69 -22.91 24.66
CA GLU A 276 1.29 -22.65 24.35
C GLU A 276 0.62 -23.89 23.72
N VAL A 277 -0.61 -24.17 24.15
CA VAL A 277 -1.40 -25.32 23.70
C VAL A 277 -2.10 -24.98 22.40
N ILE A 278 -1.92 -25.82 21.39
CA ILE A 278 -2.62 -25.72 20.11
C ILE A 278 -3.67 -26.83 20.05
N VAL A 279 -4.92 -26.45 19.86
CA VAL A 279 -6.06 -27.38 19.90
C VAL A 279 -6.60 -27.64 18.50
N SER A 280 -7.17 -28.82 18.29
CA SER A 280 -7.86 -29.16 17.02
C SER A 280 -9.16 -28.40 16.83
N VAL A 281 -9.87 -28.09 17.93
CA VAL A 281 -11.07 -27.26 17.97
C VAL A 281 -11.06 -26.46 19.29
N PRO A 282 -11.49 -25.19 19.31
CA PRO A 282 -11.62 -24.44 20.55
C PRO A 282 -12.57 -25.11 21.55
N PRO A 283 -12.27 -25.09 22.86
CA PRO A 283 -13.14 -25.71 23.86
C PRO A 283 -14.58 -25.19 23.81
N GLY A 284 -15.54 -26.11 23.71
CA GLY A 284 -16.98 -25.79 23.63
C GLY A 284 -17.45 -25.31 22.26
N GLN A 285 -16.62 -25.46 21.22
CA GLN A 285 -16.94 -25.07 19.83
C GLN A 285 -16.99 -26.27 18.87
N ASP A 286 -17.13 -27.50 19.39
CA ASP A 286 -17.10 -28.74 18.61
C ASP A 286 -18.14 -28.80 17.48
N SER A 287 -19.28 -28.14 17.65
CA SER A 287 -20.36 -28.04 16.65
C SER A 287 -20.39 -26.70 15.90
N SER A 288 -19.40 -25.84 16.13
CA SER A 288 -19.38 -24.48 15.60
C SER A 288 -18.94 -24.47 14.14
N PRO A 289 -19.70 -23.86 13.22
CA PRO A 289 -19.27 -23.74 11.82
C PRO A 289 -18.05 -22.83 11.67
N TYR A 290 -17.72 -22.04 12.71
CA TYR A 290 -16.60 -21.10 12.71
C TYR A 290 -15.23 -21.74 12.93
N PHE A 291 -15.20 -22.99 13.40
CA PHE A 291 -13.98 -23.71 13.76
C PHE A 291 -13.99 -25.13 13.18
N PRO A 292 -13.86 -25.28 11.84
CA PRO A 292 -13.64 -26.60 11.24
C PRO A 292 -12.49 -27.35 11.94
N PRO A 293 -12.61 -28.66 12.22
CA PRO A 293 -11.56 -29.40 12.92
C PRO A 293 -10.21 -29.35 12.23
N LEU A 294 -9.17 -29.10 13.02
CA LEU A 294 -7.76 -29.04 12.61
C LEU A 294 -6.93 -30.06 13.40
N THR A 295 -5.60 -29.94 13.37
CA THR A 295 -4.68 -30.82 14.10
C THR A 295 -4.25 -30.16 15.42
N ALA A 296 -4.41 -30.89 16.52
CA ALA A 296 -3.89 -30.45 17.81
C ALA A 296 -2.37 -30.63 17.87
N GLY A 297 -1.69 -29.76 18.61
CA GLY A 297 -0.23 -29.77 18.71
C GLY A 297 0.26 -28.95 19.89
N ALA A 298 1.58 -28.80 19.97
CA ALA A 298 2.21 -27.93 20.95
C ALA A 298 3.50 -27.34 20.36
N LEU A 299 3.77 -26.09 20.69
CA LEU A 299 5.06 -25.46 20.43
C LEU A 299 6.03 -25.86 21.54
N SER A 300 7.21 -26.37 21.16
CA SER A 300 8.27 -26.65 22.12
C SER A 300 8.65 -25.36 22.87
N ALA A 301 8.77 -25.43 24.19
CA ALA A 301 9.03 -24.28 25.08
C ALA A 301 10.17 -23.32 24.65
N PRO A 302 11.34 -23.77 24.13
CA PRO A 302 12.39 -22.86 23.70
C PRO A 302 12.09 -22.10 22.40
N ASN A 303 11.06 -22.50 21.65
CA ASN A 303 10.76 -21.92 20.35
C ASN A 303 9.72 -20.81 20.48
N LYS A 304 9.73 -19.85 19.55
CA LYS A 304 8.65 -18.86 19.39
C LYS A 304 8.03 -19.01 18.02
N LEU A 305 6.71 -18.88 17.93
CA LEU A 305 5.98 -18.82 16.66
C LEU A 305 5.60 -17.37 16.36
N TYR A 306 5.93 -16.92 15.17
CA TYR A 306 5.55 -15.63 14.63
C TYR A 306 4.49 -15.87 13.58
N VAL A 307 3.34 -15.21 13.73
CA VAL A 307 2.21 -15.36 12.82
C VAL A 307 1.80 -14.00 12.30
N GLU A 308 1.88 -13.82 11.00
CA GLU A 308 1.22 -12.72 10.30
C GLU A 308 -0.21 -13.14 9.95
N ALA A 309 -1.17 -12.25 10.11
CA ALA A 309 -2.55 -12.43 9.70
C ALA A 309 -3.06 -11.19 8.97
N TYR A 310 -3.70 -11.43 7.83
CA TYR A 310 -4.22 -10.36 6.98
C TYR A 310 -5.44 -10.82 6.19
N PHE A 311 -6.13 -9.86 5.59
CA PHE A 311 -7.32 -10.10 4.79
C PHE A 311 -7.06 -9.77 3.33
N TYR A 312 -7.51 -10.66 2.45
CA TYR A 312 -7.45 -10.47 1.02
C TYR A 312 -8.74 -10.95 0.37
N LYS A 313 -9.42 -10.05 -0.35
CA LYS A 313 -10.69 -10.32 -1.05
C LYS A 313 -11.75 -11.03 -0.20
N GLY A 314 -11.92 -10.59 1.06
CA GLY A 314 -12.96 -11.14 1.94
C GLY A 314 -12.53 -12.38 2.73
N GLN A 315 -11.31 -12.86 2.56
CA GLN A 315 -10.78 -14.06 3.21
C GLN A 315 -9.59 -13.71 4.11
N ARG A 316 -9.46 -14.39 5.26
CA ARG A 316 -8.27 -14.32 6.12
C ARG A 316 -7.19 -15.29 5.64
N TYR A 317 -5.95 -14.82 5.63
CA TYR A 317 -4.74 -15.61 5.40
C TYR A 317 -3.77 -15.43 6.57
N THR A 318 -2.92 -16.44 6.77
CA THR A 318 -1.82 -16.40 7.73
C THR A 318 -0.51 -16.83 7.10
N ARG A 319 0.59 -16.20 7.50
CA ARG A 319 1.95 -16.71 7.30
C ARG A 319 2.59 -16.99 8.65
N SER A 320 3.42 -18.01 8.73
CA SER A 320 4.01 -18.47 9.98
C SER A 320 5.50 -18.70 9.85
N TRP A 321 6.25 -18.26 10.85
CA TRP A 321 7.68 -18.48 11.02
C TRP A 321 7.95 -18.99 12.42
N ILE A 322 8.94 -19.85 12.56
CA ILE A 322 9.38 -20.36 13.86
C ILE A 322 10.79 -19.87 14.16
N GLU A 323 11.00 -19.34 15.36
CA GLU A 323 12.32 -19.02 15.86
C GLU A 323 12.84 -20.19 16.70
N LYS A 324 14.00 -20.72 16.30
CA LYS A 324 14.73 -21.76 17.01
C LYS A 324 16.16 -21.26 17.25
N ASN A 325 16.61 -21.24 18.50
CA ASN A 325 17.95 -20.80 18.87
C ASN A 325 18.34 -19.42 18.31
N GLY A 326 17.39 -18.47 18.27
CA GLY A 326 17.61 -17.12 17.74
C GLY A 326 17.61 -17.02 16.21
N LYS A 327 17.39 -18.12 15.47
CA LYS A 327 17.23 -18.11 14.02
C LYS A 327 15.76 -18.25 13.67
N LEU A 328 15.26 -17.37 12.83
CA LEU A 328 13.90 -17.43 12.29
C LEU A 328 13.87 -18.28 11.01
N GLU A 329 12.90 -19.18 10.91
CA GLU A 329 12.69 -20.08 9.77
C GLU A 329 11.23 -19.99 9.31
N ALA A 330 10.99 -19.83 8.00
CA ALA A 330 9.64 -19.83 7.46
C ALA A 330 9.01 -21.24 7.55
N LEU A 331 7.82 -21.33 8.13
CA LEU A 331 7.02 -22.57 8.12
C LEU A 331 6.11 -22.64 6.90
N THR A 332 5.64 -21.47 6.44
CA THR A 332 4.71 -21.36 5.32
C THR A 332 5.40 -20.62 4.16
N PRO A 333 5.80 -21.30 3.08
CA PRO A 333 6.41 -20.63 1.92
C PRO A 333 5.40 -19.77 1.14
N ALA A 334 4.10 -20.03 1.33
CA ALA A 334 3.01 -19.25 0.78
C ALA A 334 1.96 -19.00 1.87
N PRO A 335 1.16 -17.92 1.77
CA PRO A 335 0.10 -17.65 2.74
C PRO A 335 -0.92 -18.78 2.79
N VAL A 336 -1.26 -19.21 4.00
CA VAL A 336 -2.21 -20.28 4.26
C VAL A 336 -3.58 -19.67 4.54
N ARG A 337 -4.59 -20.14 3.81
CA ARG A 337 -5.97 -19.68 3.98
C ARG A 337 -6.53 -20.15 5.33
N ASP A 338 -7.29 -19.28 6.00
CA ASP A 338 -8.07 -19.69 7.16
C ASP A 338 -9.11 -20.77 6.77
N PRO A 339 -9.30 -21.82 7.60
CA PRO A 339 -10.26 -22.88 7.30
C PRO A 339 -11.71 -22.36 7.21
N TYR A 340 -12.04 -21.26 7.90
CA TYR A 340 -13.35 -20.64 7.77
C TYR A 340 -13.42 -19.73 6.54
N ALA A 341 -14.31 -20.08 5.61
CA ALA A 341 -14.46 -19.41 4.33
C ALA A 341 -15.21 -18.07 4.42
N ASP A 342 -14.75 -17.11 3.60
CA ASP A 342 -15.28 -15.74 3.51
C ASP A 342 -15.18 -15.01 4.86
N TYR A 343 -14.08 -15.25 5.57
CA TYR A 343 -13.88 -14.81 6.94
C TYR A 343 -14.19 -13.32 7.15
N GLU A 344 -13.64 -12.43 6.31
CA GLU A 344 -13.83 -10.99 6.44
C GLU A 344 -15.24 -10.56 6.05
N TYR A 345 -15.81 -11.13 4.97
CA TYR A 345 -17.18 -10.82 4.57
C TYR A 345 -18.21 -11.27 5.62
N LYS A 346 -17.93 -12.35 6.35
CA LYS A 346 -18.80 -12.88 7.42
C LYS A 346 -18.38 -12.40 8.82
N LEU A 347 -17.40 -11.50 8.92
CA LEU A 347 -16.78 -11.10 10.19
C LEU A 347 -17.77 -10.53 11.18
N TYR A 348 -18.72 -9.71 10.70
CA TYR A 348 -19.76 -9.12 11.54
C TYR A 348 -20.70 -10.17 12.15
N GLN A 349 -21.18 -11.12 11.34
CA GLN A 349 -22.03 -12.20 11.84
C GLN A 349 -21.25 -13.08 12.83
N ARG A 350 -20.01 -13.45 12.49
CA ARG A 350 -19.12 -14.22 13.36
C ARG A 350 -18.89 -13.52 14.70
N ALA A 351 -18.67 -12.21 14.70
CA ALA A 351 -18.49 -11.43 15.91
C ALA A 351 -19.76 -11.41 16.78
N THR A 352 -20.93 -11.28 16.16
CA THR A 352 -22.24 -11.29 16.84
C THR A 352 -22.50 -12.63 17.52
N ASP A 353 -22.19 -13.74 16.84
CA ASP A 353 -22.43 -15.08 17.37
C ASP A 353 -21.44 -15.49 18.46
N LEU A 354 -20.15 -15.15 18.29
CA LEU A 354 -19.10 -15.54 19.24
C LEU A 354 -19.00 -14.60 20.46
N TYR A 355 -19.41 -13.33 20.33
CA TYR A 355 -19.28 -12.31 21.38
C TYR A 355 -20.62 -11.62 21.66
N PRO A 356 -21.67 -12.35 22.07
CA PRO A 356 -23.03 -11.81 22.18
C PRO A 356 -23.18 -10.66 23.18
N LYS A 357 -22.27 -10.53 24.16
CA LYS A 357 -22.27 -9.42 25.13
C LYS A 357 -21.73 -8.11 24.56
N CYS A 358 -20.81 -8.18 23.60
CA CYS A 358 -20.27 -7.01 22.92
C CYS A 358 -19.75 -7.40 21.52
N PRO A 359 -20.64 -7.49 20.51
CA PRO A 359 -20.25 -7.83 19.15
C PRO A 359 -19.18 -6.89 18.56
N SER A 360 -19.20 -5.61 18.92
CA SER A 360 -18.18 -4.63 18.48
C SER A 360 -16.79 -4.98 19.00
N ALA A 361 -16.65 -5.34 20.28
CA ALA A 361 -15.36 -5.78 20.82
C ALA A 361 -14.92 -7.11 20.19
N GLY A 362 -15.87 -8.02 19.96
CA GLY A 362 -15.63 -9.26 19.22
C GLY A 362 -15.12 -9.04 17.80
N TYR A 363 -15.69 -8.06 17.10
CA TYR A 363 -15.26 -7.69 15.75
C TYR A 363 -13.80 -7.21 15.74
N GLU A 364 -13.44 -6.33 16.67
CA GLU A 364 -12.05 -5.85 16.82
C GLU A 364 -11.10 -6.98 17.21
N LEU A 365 -11.49 -7.87 18.12
CA LEU A 365 -10.70 -9.06 18.49
C LEU A 365 -10.45 -9.98 17.28
N LEU A 366 -11.46 -10.27 16.47
CA LEU A 366 -11.31 -11.14 15.30
C LEU A 366 -10.52 -10.47 14.16
N ARG A 367 -10.58 -9.14 14.04
CA ARG A 367 -9.89 -8.37 13.00
C ARG A 367 -8.44 -8.04 13.35
N PHE A 368 -8.20 -7.62 14.59
CA PHE A 368 -6.96 -7.01 15.04
C PHE A 368 -6.25 -7.81 16.14
N GLY A 369 -6.90 -8.85 16.68
CA GLY A 369 -6.41 -9.63 17.83
C GLY A 369 -6.50 -8.92 19.18
N ARG A 370 -7.02 -7.69 19.21
CA ARG A 370 -7.20 -6.85 20.41
C ARG A 370 -8.30 -5.84 20.20
N VAL A 371 -8.88 -5.36 21.31
CA VAL A 371 -9.82 -4.24 21.31
C VAL A 371 -9.00 -2.94 21.30
N LEU A 372 -9.15 -2.14 20.25
CA LEU A 372 -8.53 -0.82 20.07
C LEU A 372 -9.39 0.26 20.71
N ASN A 373 -10.72 0.14 20.60
CA ASN A 373 -11.63 1.13 21.19
C ASN A 373 -11.83 0.88 22.70
N THR A 374 -11.17 1.69 23.52
CA THR A 374 -11.24 1.62 24.98
C THR A 374 -12.58 2.08 25.57
N GLU A 375 -13.47 2.66 24.77
CA GLU A 375 -14.83 3.04 25.20
C GLU A 375 -15.81 1.87 25.14
N LEU A 376 -15.41 0.75 24.51
CA LEU A 376 -16.21 -0.46 24.48
C LEU A 376 -16.26 -1.13 25.85
N PRO A 377 -17.37 -1.81 26.19
CA PRO A 377 -17.45 -2.64 27.38
C PRO A 377 -16.27 -3.62 27.47
N THR A 378 -15.60 -3.63 28.61
CA THR A 378 -14.51 -4.57 28.86
C THR A 378 -15.08 -5.98 28.99
N LEU A 379 -14.75 -6.85 28.04
CA LEU A 379 -15.01 -8.28 28.13
C LEU A 379 -14.11 -8.91 29.20
N SER A 380 -14.63 -9.86 29.97
CA SER A 380 -13.78 -10.68 30.86
C SER A 380 -12.82 -11.54 30.04
N ARG A 381 -11.76 -12.05 30.67
CA ARG A 381 -10.77 -12.92 30.00
C ARG A 381 -11.38 -14.14 29.31
N ALA A 382 -12.44 -14.71 29.89
CA ALA A 382 -13.13 -15.85 29.27
C ALA A 382 -13.94 -15.44 28.03
N GLU A 383 -14.51 -14.22 28.05
CA GLU A 383 -15.31 -13.67 26.97
C GLU A 383 -14.46 -13.06 25.85
N SER A 384 -13.24 -12.64 26.15
CA SER A 384 -12.30 -12.10 25.17
C SER A 384 -11.49 -13.17 24.45
N ARG A 385 -11.72 -14.47 24.72
CA ARG A 385 -10.98 -15.55 24.07
C ARG A 385 -11.12 -15.45 22.56
N THR A 386 -10.01 -15.50 21.84
CA THR A 386 -9.98 -15.31 20.39
C THR A 386 -9.09 -16.35 19.77
N TRP A 387 -9.72 -17.30 19.08
CA TRP A 387 -9.03 -18.41 18.47
C TRP A 387 -8.71 -18.13 17.01
N ILE A 388 -7.46 -18.32 16.61
CA ILE A 388 -7.03 -18.22 15.22
C ILE A 388 -6.36 -19.52 14.77
N ALA A 389 -6.54 -19.88 13.51
CA ALA A 389 -5.83 -21.01 12.91
C ALA A 389 -4.41 -20.56 12.56
N VAL A 390 -3.41 -21.35 12.95
CA VAL A 390 -1.99 -21.07 12.68
C VAL A 390 -1.30 -22.34 12.21
N THR A 391 -0.34 -22.20 11.29
CA THR A 391 0.56 -23.30 10.93
C THR A 391 1.68 -23.35 11.96
N TYR A 392 1.85 -24.48 12.65
CA TYR A 392 2.75 -24.57 13.81
C TYR A 392 3.95 -25.50 13.62
N ASP A 393 4.02 -26.23 12.50
CA ASP A 393 5.16 -27.07 12.16
C ASP A 393 5.53 -27.01 10.67
N ALA A 394 6.69 -27.58 10.34
CA ALA A 394 7.21 -27.62 8.98
C ALA A 394 6.47 -28.63 8.07
N GLY A 395 5.63 -29.50 8.64
CA GLY A 395 4.74 -30.37 7.89
C GLY A 395 3.50 -29.64 7.38
N GLY A 396 3.29 -28.39 7.78
CA GLY A 396 2.14 -27.58 7.40
C GLY A 396 0.91 -27.83 8.26
N ALA A 397 1.04 -28.51 9.41
CA ALA A 397 -0.09 -28.76 10.28
C ALA A 397 -0.65 -27.44 10.83
N GLN A 398 -1.97 -27.28 10.73
CA GLN A 398 -2.69 -26.16 11.30
C GLN A 398 -3.39 -26.58 12.58
N GLY A 399 -3.51 -25.67 13.52
CA GLY A 399 -4.33 -25.81 14.72
C GLY A 399 -4.76 -24.46 15.26
N TYR A 400 -5.67 -24.45 16.24
CA TYR A 400 -6.17 -23.22 16.83
C TYR A 400 -5.39 -22.82 18.08
N ILE A 401 -5.08 -21.54 18.18
CA ILE A 401 -4.49 -20.94 19.37
C ILE A 401 -5.31 -19.74 19.84
N ASP A 402 -5.51 -19.61 21.15
CA ASP A 402 -6.14 -18.46 21.77
C ASP A 402 -5.14 -17.31 21.87
N ILE A 403 -5.25 -16.33 20.98
CA ILE A 403 -4.37 -15.16 20.96
C ILE A 403 -4.71 -14.14 22.03
N SER A 404 -5.83 -14.27 22.75
CA SER A 404 -6.20 -13.32 23.81
C SER A 404 -5.29 -13.39 25.03
N GLN A 405 -4.45 -14.42 25.14
CA GLN A 405 -3.54 -14.64 26.25
C GLN A 405 -2.48 -13.53 26.38
N ASP A 406 -2.15 -13.16 27.63
CA ASP A 406 -1.20 -12.08 27.96
C ASP A 406 0.24 -12.39 27.52
N ALA A 407 0.57 -13.68 27.43
CA ALA A 407 1.85 -14.18 26.97
C ALA A 407 2.06 -13.89 25.46
N ILE A 408 0.97 -13.83 24.68
CA ILE A 408 1.03 -13.61 23.23
C ILE A 408 1.06 -12.11 22.93
N LYS A 409 2.16 -11.68 22.32
CA LYS A 409 2.33 -10.27 21.93
C LYS A 409 1.68 -10.03 20.57
N LYS A 410 0.91 -8.95 20.51
CA LYS A 410 0.16 -8.49 19.34
C LYS A 410 0.82 -7.23 18.80
N HIS A 411 1.15 -7.25 17.52
CA HIS A 411 1.81 -6.17 16.80
C HIS A 411 1.11 -5.91 15.47
N LEU A 412 1.53 -4.85 14.81
CA LEU A 412 0.98 -4.33 13.56
C LEU A 412 2.12 -4.11 12.58
N GLY A 413 1.84 -3.85 11.30
CA GLY A 413 2.85 -3.76 10.22
C GLY A 413 4.06 -2.88 10.54
N CYS A 414 3.89 -1.77 11.26
CA CYS A 414 5.01 -0.91 11.64
C CYS A 414 5.76 -1.36 12.91
N GLY A 415 5.21 -2.29 13.68
CA GLY A 415 5.66 -2.66 15.04
C GLY A 415 6.49 -3.94 15.14
N LEU A 416 6.76 -4.65 14.04
CA LEU A 416 7.55 -5.88 14.04
C LEU A 416 8.51 -5.99 12.83
N PRO A 417 9.60 -5.19 12.78
CA PRO A 417 10.49 -5.10 11.61
C PRO A 417 11.24 -6.40 11.27
N VAL A 418 11.38 -7.30 12.25
CA VAL A 418 12.20 -8.52 12.15
C VAL A 418 11.68 -9.48 11.06
N LEU A 419 10.39 -9.44 10.72
CA LEU A 419 9.81 -10.34 9.71
C LEU A 419 9.95 -9.84 8.27
N HIS A 420 9.97 -8.52 8.05
CA HIS A 420 10.01 -7.96 6.70
C HIS A 420 11.39 -8.12 6.05
N GLY A 421 12.48 -8.08 6.81
CA GLY A 421 13.83 -8.31 6.29
C GLY A 421 14.17 -9.77 5.96
N LEU A 422 13.25 -10.72 6.15
CA LEU A 422 13.44 -12.16 5.89
C LEU A 422 12.48 -12.72 4.83
N ALA A 423 11.56 -11.89 4.32
CA ALA A 423 10.65 -12.25 3.23
C ALA A 423 11.24 -11.93 1.83
N GLU A 424 12.36 -11.22 1.79
CA GLU A 424 13.02 -10.74 0.55
C GLU A 424 14.33 -11.49 0.21
N ASP A 425 14.70 -12.52 0.99
CA ASP A 425 15.88 -13.38 0.73
C ASP A 425 15.50 -14.75 0.11
#